data_AF-A0A1V1SYH1-F1
#
_entry.id   AF-A0A1V1SYH1-F1
#
_cell.length_a   1.000
_cell.length_b   1.000
_cell.length_c   1.000
_cell.angle_alpha   90.00
_cell.angle_beta   90.00
_cell.angle_gamma   90.00
#
_symmetry.space_group_name_H-M   'P 1'
#
loop_
_entity.id
_entity.type
_entity.pdbx_description
1 polymer ?
#
loop_
_entity_poly.entity_id
_entity_poly.type
_entity_poly.pdbx_seq_one_letter_code
_entity_poly.pdbx_strand_id
1 'polypeptide(L)'
;MTLASRLELLVVLDMTILFFPFGISALARLILFPVMMVLKRGLEPIFQLLEDALTEEKPWFSGSQFGLADFNVCWGMDTASQRGYFNPARFPRLVEWHTKVKARAGYQSALEKGNGYNLKTFGV
;
A
#
# COMPACT_ATOMS: atom_id res chain seq x y z
N MET A 1 -8.85 11.51 7.06
CA MET A 1 -8.41 10.10 7.19
C MET A 1 -7.09 9.94 6.44
N THR A 2 -6.10 9.32 7.07
CA THR A 2 -4.74 9.12 6.54
C THR A 2 -4.66 7.92 5.59
N LEU A 3 -3.55 7.76 4.84
CA LEU A 3 -3.32 6.61 3.96
C LEU A 3 -3.49 5.27 4.70
N ALA A 4 -2.86 5.15 5.87
CA ALA A 4 -2.88 3.94 6.68
C ALA A 4 -4.31 3.51 7.06
N SER A 5 -5.10 4.41 7.66
CA SER A 5 -6.47 4.10 8.06
C SER A 5 -7.38 3.65 6.91
N ARG A 6 -7.20 4.22 5.70
CA ARG A 6 -7.98 3.80 4.52
C ARG A 6 -7.54 2.43 3.98
N LEU A 7 -6.22 2.18 3.97
CA LEU A 7 -5.69 0.88 3.58
C LEU A 7 -6.11 -0.20 4.57
N GLU A 8 -6.00 0.04 5.87
CA GLU A 8 -6.38 -0.92 6.92
C GLU A 8 -7.83 -1.34 6.79
N LEU A 9 -8.77 -0.40 6.64
CA LEU A 9 -10.18 -0.72 6.43
C LEU A 9 -10.39 -1.59 5.19
N LEU A 10 -9.75 -1.23 4.07
CA LEU A 10 -9.86 -1.99 2.83
C LEU A 10 -9.25 -3.39 2.98
N VAL A 11 -8.10 -3.51 3.64
CA VAL A 11 -7.42 -4.78 3.92
C VAL A 11 -8.30 -5.67 4.79
N VAL A 12 -8.93 -5.13 5.82
CA VAL A 12 -9.83 -5.88 6.70
C VAL A 12 -11.01 -6.45 5.91
N LEU A 13 -11.64 -5.65 5.05
CA LEU A 13 -12.76 -6.12 4.23
C LEU A 13 -12.33 -7.20 3.22
N ASP A 14 -11.19 -7.00 2.55
CA ASP A 14 -10.64 -7.93 1.57
C ASP A 14 -10.24 -9.27 2.23
N MET A 15 -9.67 -9.21 3.43
CA MET A 15 -9.33 -10.38 4.25
C MET A 15 -10.56 -11.11 4.76
N THR A 16 -11.60 -10.39 5.19
CA THR A 16 -12.84 -11.00 5.71
C THR A 16 -13.46 -11.97 4.68
N ILE A 17 -13.39 -11.62 3.39
CA ILE A 17 -13.86 -12.48 2.30
C ILE A 17 -13.07 -13.80 2.21
N LEU A 18 -11.78 -13.80 2.53
CA LEU A 18 -10.92 -14.98 2.46
C LEU A 18 -11.19 -15.97 3.60
N PHE A 19 -11.65 -15.49 4.76
CA PHE A 19 -11.98 -16.35 5.91
C PHE A 19 -13.36 -17.02 5.81
N PHE A 20 -14.23 -16.59 4.87
CA PHE A 20 -15.54 -17.20 4.73
C PHE A 20 -15.50 -18.53 3.95
N PRO A 21 -16.23 -19.57 4.39
CA PRO A 21 -16.37 -20.83 3.67
C PRO A 21 -16.91 -20.67 2.24
N PHE A 22 -16.72 -21.69 1.40
CA PHE A 22 -17.24 -21.70 0.03
C PHE A 22 -18.79 -21.54 0.05
N GLY A 23 -19.32 -20.64 -0.78
CA GLY A 23 -20.74 -20.25 -0.78
C GLY A 23 -21.02 -18.92 -0.04
N ILE A 24 -20.64 -18.81 1.24
CA ILE A 24 -20.79 -17.56 2.01
C ILE A 24 -19.86 -16.48 1.43
N SER A 25 -18.64 -16.87 1.08
CA SER A 25 -17.67 -15.98 0.44
C SER A 25 -18.18 -15.40 -0.89
N ALA A 26 -18.99 -16.12 -1.65
CA ALA A 26 -19.56 -15.62 -2.91
C ALA A 26 -20.60 -14.52 -2.67
N LEU A 27 -21.50 -14.72 -1.70
CA LEU A 27 -22.47 -13.70 -1.28
C LEU A 27 -21.78 -12.49 -0.64
N ALA A 28 -20.81 -12.73 0.23
CA ALA A 28 -20.00 -11.67 0.85
C ALA A 28 -19.27 -10.84 -0.19
N ARG A 29 -18.69 -11.47 -1.23
CA ARG A 29 -18.08 -10.75 -2.37
C ARG A 29 -19.09 -9.87 -3.06
N LEU A 30 -20.29 -10.37 -3.36
CA LEU A 30 -21.31 -9.59 -4.06
C LEU A 30 -21.73 -8.33 -3.28
N ILE A 31 -21.86 -8.45 -1.96
CA ILE A 31 -22.23 -7.33 -1.08
C ILE A 31 -21.07 -6.36 -0.88
N LEU A 32 -19.86 -6.88 -0.61
CA LEU A 32 -18.70 -6.07 -0.24
C LEU A 32 -17.98 -5.46 -1.44
N PHE A 33 -18.07 -6.06 -2.63
CA PHE A 33 -17.40 -5.57 -3.84
C PHE A 33 -17.66 -4.09 -4.17
N PRO A 34 -18.92 -3.59 -4.22
CA PRO A 34 -19.16 -2.17 -4.48
C PRO A 34 -18.55 -1.26 -3.41
N VAL A 35 -18.61 -1.67 -2.14
CA VAL A 35 -17.99 -0.95 -1.01
C VAL A 35 -16.48 -0.89 -1.20
N MET A 36 -15.84 -2.03 -1.48
CA MET A 36 -14.40 -2.09 -1.74
C MET A 36 -13.98 -1.25 -2.94
N MET A 37 -14.79 -1.19 -4.01
CA MET A 37 -14.50 -0.32 -5.16
C MET A 37 -14.52 1.16 -4.78
N VAL A 38 -15.49 1.61 -3.99
CA VAL A 38 -15.54 2.99 -3.51
C VAL A 38 -14.35 3.30 -2.62
N LEU A 39 -14.00 2.40 -1.70
CA LEU A 39 -12.84 2.56 -0.81
C LEU A 39 -11.52 2.59 -1.60
N LYS A 40 -11.35 1.70 -2.58
CA LYS A 40 -10.19 1.70 -3.50
C LYS A 40 -10.06 3.02 -4.26
N ARG A 41 -11.15 3.52 -4.86
CA ARG A 41 -11.17 4.83 -5.52
C ARG A 41 -10.80 5.97 -4.57
N GLY A 42 -11.14 5.84 -3.29
CA GLY A 42 -10.76 6.78 -2.25
C GLY A 42 -9.25 6.83 -1.95
N LEU A 43 -8.45 5.87 -2.41
CA LEU A 43 -6.98 5.90 -2.27
C LEU A 43 -6.32 6.77 -3.35
N GLU A 44 -6.95 6.90 -4.52
CA GLU A 44 -6.40 7.61 -5.68
C GLU A 44 -5.95 9.05 -5.35
N PRO A 45 -6.74 9.89 -4.65
CA PRO A 45 -6.32 11.25 -4.33
C PRO A 45 -5.11 11.29 -3.37
N ILE A 46 -4.93 10.25 -2.55
CA ILE A 46 -3.78 10.15 -1.64
C ILE A 46 -2.54 9.79 -2.45
N PHE A 47 -2.63 8.84 -3.38
CA PHE A 47 -1.52 8.54 -4.28
C PHE A 47 -1.16 9.72 -5.16
N GLN A 48 -2.16 10.49 -5.64
CA GLN A 48 -1.91 11.72 -6.37
C GLN A 48 -1.16 12.75 -5.51
N LEU A 49 -1.59 12.95 -4.26
CA LEU A 49 -0.89 13.85 -3.33
C LEU A 49 0.57 13.43 -3.09
N LEU A 50 0.83 12.13 -2.92
CA LEU A 50 2.18 11.61 -2.75
C LEU A 50 3.03 11.73 -4.02
N GLU A 51 2.45 11.43 -5.18
CA GLU A 51 3.08 11.63 -6.48
C GLU A 51 3.48 13.10 -6.67
N ASP A 52 2.59 14.04 -6.35
CA ASP A 52 2.83 15.48 -6.50
C ASP A 52 3.84 16.04 -5.50
N ALA A 53 3.95 15.42 -4.31
CA ALA A 53 4.92 15.80 -3.30
C ALA A 53 6.38 15.44 -3.69
N LEU A 54 6.56 14.50 -4.62
CA LEU A 54 7.87 14.08 -5.10
C LEU A 54 8.27 14.91 -6.31
N THR A 55 9.44 15.53 -6.25
CA THR A 55 10.01 16.29 -7.37
C THR A 55 11.47 15.91 -7.56
N GLU A 56 12.09 16.36 -8.66
CA GLU A 56 13.53 16.16 -8.87
C GLU A 56 14.35 16.79 -7.73
N GLU A 57 13.94 17.95 -7.22
CA GLU A 57 14.59 18.64 -6.10
C GLU A 57 14.29 17.99 -4.74
N LYS A 58 13.13 17.34 -4.61
CA LYS A 58 12.67 16.65 -3.39
C LYS A 58 12.35 15.19 -3.72
N PRO A 59 13.39 14.36 -3.90
CA PRO A 59 13.21 12.95 -4.27
C PRO A 59 12.70 12.08 -3.12
N TRP A 60 12.62 12.64 -1.91
CA TRP A 60 12.11 12.00 -0.70
C TRP A 60 10.99 12.87 -0.09
N PHE A 61 10.05 12.25 0.61
CA PHE A 61 8.98 12.97 1.31
C PHE A 61 9.52 13.87 2.42
N SER A 62 10.67 13.52 2.99
CA SER A 62 11.37 14.35 3.98
C SER A 62 12.22 15.46 3.36
N GLY A 63 12.20 15.64 2.03
CA GLY A 63 12.94 16.66 1.29
C GLY A 63 14.13 16.09 0.50
N SER A 64 15.34 16.57 0.76
CA SER A 64 16.54 16.17 0.02
C SER A 64 17.13 14.82 0.45
N GLN A 65 16.80 14.36 1.66
CA GLN A 65 17.29 13.10 2.22
C GLN A 65 16.13 12.24 2.74
N PHE A 66 16.33 10.93 2.75
CA PHE A 66 15.39 9.98 3.34
C PHE A 66 15.20 10.28 4.84
N GLY A 67 13.95 10.32 5.30
CA GLY A 67 13.65 10.61 6.70
C GLY A 67 12.39 9.94 7.21
N LEU A 68 11.86 10.49 8.31
CA LEU A 68 10.74 9.90 9.03
C LEU A 68 9.46 9.82 8.20
N ALA A 69 9.21 10.79 7.31
CA ALA A 69 8.03 10.77 6.44
C ALA A 69 8.08 9.57 5.49
N ASP A 70 9.25 9.32 4.91
CA ASP A 70 9.48 8.19 4.00
C ASP A 70 9.29 6.84 4.71
N PHE A 71 9.81 6.73 5.93
CA PHE A 71 9.65 5.54 6.75
C PHE A 71 8.18 5.26 7.13
N ASN A 72 7.39 6.29 7.45
CA ASN A 72 5.98 6.10 7.80
C ASN A 72 5.12 5.71 6.59
N VAL A 73 5.47 6.18 5.38
CA VAL A 73 4.68 5.91 4.16
C VAL A 73 5.02 4.54 3.56
N CYS A 74 6.23 4.02 3.79
CA CYS A 74 6.71 2.81 3.09
C CYS A 74 5.79 1.59 3.29
N TRP A 75 5.33 1.32 4.52
CA TRP A 75 4.48 0.17 4.81
C TRP A 75 3.11 0.25 4.11
N GLY A 76 2.52 1.45 4.08
CA GLY A 76 1.27 1.68 3.35
C GLY A 76 1.45 1.44 1.85
N MET A 77 2.57 1.87 1.29
CA MET A 77 2.89 1.65 -0.12
C MET A 77 3.22 0.19 -0.45
N ASP A 78 3.92 -0.54 0.43
CA ASP A 78 4.11 -1.98 0.29
C ASP A 78 2.77 -2.72 0.29
N THR A 79 1.86 -2.35 1.19
CA THR A 79 0.51 -2.93 1.28
C THR A 79 -0.29 -2.67 0.00
N ALA A 80 -0.34 -1.40 -0.44
CA ALA A 80 -1.08 -1.00 -1.63
C ALA A 80 -0.53 -1.65 -2.91
N SER A 81 0.80 -1.71 -3.03
CA SER A 81 1.50 -2.30 -4.17
C SER A 81 1.26 -3.80 -4.24
N GLN A 82 1.49 -4.53 -3.14
CA GLN A 82 1.29 -5.98 -3.13
C GLN A 82 -0.17 -6.36 -3.38
N ARG A 83 -1.14 -5.62 -2.84
CA ARG A 83 -2.57 -5.94 -3.02
C ARG A 83 -3.20 -5.44 -4.31
N GLY A 84 -2.44 -4.73 -5.15
CA GLY A 84 -2.96 -4.17 -6.40
C GLY A 84 -4.00 -3.07 -6.17
N TYR A 85 -3.90 -2.33 -5.06
CA TYR A 85 -4.74 -1.16 -4.78
C TYR A 85 -4.19 0.12 -5.41
N PHE A 86 -2.96 0.05 -5.92
CA PHE A 86 -2.19 1.13 -6.50
C PHE A 86 -1.98 0.89 -8.00
N ASN A 87 -2.17 1.92 -8.83
CA ASN A 87 -1.91 1.85 -10.26
C ASN A 87 -0.52 2.44 -10.59
N PRO A 88 0.52 1.61 -10.80
CA PRO A 88 1.89 2.10 -11.00
C PRO A 88 2.07 2.93 -12.28
N ALA A 89 1.25 2.68 -13.31
CA ALA A 89 1.36 3.42 -14.57
C ALA A 89 0.95 4.89 -14.44
N ARG A 90 0.16 5.24 -13.41
CA ARG A 90 -0.33 6.60 -13.19
C ARG A 90 0.58 7.43 -12.28
N PHE A 91 1.40 6.78 -11.46
CA PHE A 91 2.19 7.41 -10.41
C PHE A 91 3.68 7.02 -10.51
N PRO A 92 4.37 7.45 -11.58
CA PRO A 92 5.73 7.02 -11.87
C PRO A 92 6.76 7.50 -10.83
N ARG A 93 6.64 8.72 -10.29
CA ARG A 93 7.59 9.23 -9.27
C ARG A 93 7.43 8.47 -7.97
N LEU A 94 6.20 8.11 -7.60
CA LEU A 94 5.91 7.31 -6.43
C LEU A 94 6.45 5.88 -6.58
N VAL A 95 6.36 5.30 -7.79
CA VAL A 95 7.01 4.00 -8.10
C VAL A 95 8.53 4.10 -7.96
N GLU A 96 9.14 5.16 -8.50
CA GLU A 96 10.58 5.37 -8.40
C GLU A 96 11.02 5.53 -6.94
N TRP A 97 10.32 6.37 -6.17
CA TRP A 97 10.53 6.53 -4.73
C TRP A 97 10.41 5.20 -3.99
N HIS A 98 9.35 4.42 -4.25
CA HIS A 98 9.12 3.14 -3.57
C HIS A 98 10.24 2.14 -3.88
N THR A 99 10.70 2.12 -5.13
CA THR A 99 11.86 1.31 -5.56
C THR A 99 13.13 1.73 -4.84
N LYS A 100 13.40 3.05 -4.76
CA LYS A 100 14.55 3.59 -4.02
C LYS A 100 14.50 3.25 -2.53
N VAL A 101 13.34 3.32 -1.89
CA VAL A 101 13.17 2.92 -0.47
C VAL A 101 13.53 1.45 -0.28
N LYS A 102 12.98 0.57 -1.12
CA LYS A 102 13.22 -0.88 -1.02
C LYS A 102 14.66 -1.26 -1.31
N ALA A 103 15.37 -0.52 -2.17
CA ALA A 103 16.77 -0.78 -2.48
C ALA A 103 17.75 -0.42 -1.34
N ARG A 104 17.31 0.28 -0.29
CA ARG A 104 18.18 0.69 0.82
C ARG A 104 18.68 -0.53 1.59
N ALA A 105 19.97 -0.54 1.92
CA ALA A 105 20.59 -1.61 2.71
C ALA A 105 19.86 -1.89 4.03
N GLY A 106 19.46 -0.83 4.75
CA GLY A 106 18.71 -0.97 6.01
C GLY A 106 17.34 -1.63 5.83
N TYR A 107 16.68 -1.42 4.68
CA TYR A 107 15.41 -2.07 4.37
C TYR A 107 15.62 -3.56 4.04
N GLN A 108 16.64 -3.88 3.24
CA GLN A 108 17.00 -5.27 2.92
C GLN A 108 17.40 -6.06 4.16
N SER A 109 18.25 -5.50 5.02
CA SER A 109 18.60 -6.15 6.30
C SER A 109 17.41 -6.32 7.24
N ALA A 110 16.43 -5.40 7.22
CA ALA A 110 15.20 -5.55 7.99
C ALA A 110 14.32 -6.69 7.43
N LEU A 111 14.23 -6.83 6.10
CA LEU A 111 13.55 -7.95 5.45
C LEU A 111 14.20 -9.29 5.81
N GLU A 112 15.52 -9.39 5.72
CA GLU A 112 16.28 -10.60 6.06
C GLU A 112 16.03 -11.01 7.52
N LYS A 113 16.11 -10.07 8.46
CA LYS A 113 15.82 -10.33 9.88
C LYS A 113 14.35 -10.63 10.16
N GLY A 114 13.45 -10.07 9.36
CA GLY A 114 12.00 -10.25 9.48
C GLY A 114 11.45 -11.49 8.77
N ASN A 115 12.30 -12.31 8.12
CA ASN A 115 11.90 -13.42 7.25
C ASN A 115 11.02 -13.00 6.06
N GLY A 116 11.19 -11.76 5.60
CA GLY A 116 10.32 -11.14 4.61
C GLY A 116 8.89 -10.99 5.11
N TYR A 117 7.99 -10.55 4.22
CA TYR A 117 6.57 -10.47 4.53
C TYR A 117 5.75 -10.60 3.24
N ASN A 118 4.55 -11.17 3.36
CA ASN A 118 3.54 -11.18 2.32
C ASN A 118 2.31 -10.44 2.85
N LEU A 119 1.94 -9.33 2.22
CA LEU A 119 0.80 -8.54 2.64
C LEU A 119 -0.48 -8.93 1.94
N LYS A 120 -0.45 -9.90 1.00
CA LYS A 120 -1.63 -10.48 0.38
C LYS A 120 -2.28 -11.56 1.23
N THR A 121 -1.52 -12.26 2.06
CA THR A 121 -2.01 -13.31 2.97
C THR A 121 -1.31 -13.16 4.32
N PHE A 122 -2.09 -13.12 5.41
CA PHE A 122 -1.52 -13.08 6.76
C PHE A 122 -1.65 -14.48 7.38
N GLY A 123 -0.54 -15.23 7.43
CA GLY A 123 -0.46 -16.47 8.20
C GLY A 123 -0.97 -17.75 7.54
N VAL A 124 -1.04 -17.82 6.20
CA VAL A 124 -1.06 -19.05 5.39
C VAL A 124 -0.42 -18.76 4.04
#